data_AF-A0A1M3TEL3-F1
#
_entry.id   AF-A0A1M3TEL3-F1
#
_cell.length_a   1.000
_cell.length_b   1.000
_cell.length_c   1.000
_cell.angle_alpha   90.00
_cell.angle_beta   90.00
_cell.angle_gamma   90.00
#
_symmetry.space_group_name_H-M   'P 1'
#
loop_
_entity.id
_entity.type
_entity.pdbx_description
1 polymer ?
#
loop_
_entity_poly.entity_id
_entity_poly.type
_entity_poly.pdbx_seq_one_letter_code
_entity_poly.pdbx_strand_id
1 'polypeptide(L)'
;MFDHSDTSFSAATNVFFNLARDRALAHNLQQALDDVPDMSEHNLRKIVLLNAVIYETLRLCPPAAAGVQRITPKEGIRIGENYIPGNVLVQIPIYSIHRDERSFERPEEFLPERWTTRPELNAGNRVLETWWGLVLLLKKPQRIKKPALWHLIRLSGVELKFPSSSLPRVATASPTISSKVLQRLSGFPKGSREVLIILGTSVLLKPAAHWVYSYFFAALQQITGQILGTQCVATNKVSEGMFNKVFSLKMADGKEVLARIPNPNAGHPHYVVASEVATLDFLRASLEIPVPQVLSWSSSSQTNPVAAEYIIMEKAQGQQLSEVWDNMSEAQRFRLVRNLVHIERRLMKAKFTLHGSLYYRETFPQGRSIAALPGLDDDIRSKYVIGPTTHRSFWEEEVENLDINRGPWESAMGYLSAVANREIVRIRHGHSNSNHTTVPLGMTPKRRKEHVQLLEKFLAVLPHILPSDSTHSPVLLHHDLHVDNIFVDGHDPTQITSIIDWQAVHIAPLFLTAKFPSIFNCDDDYIWGALQPKLPTAFDVLSTIEKKEAE
;
A
#
# COMPACT_ATOMS: atom_id res chain seq x y z
N MET A 1 -2.58 12.96 -7.70
CA MET A 1 -3.77 12.20 -7.26
C MET A 1 -3.38 10.79 -6.75
N PHE A 2 -2.09 10.51 -6.46
CA PHE A 2 -1.56 9.23 -5.96
C PHE A 2 -2.12 8.72 -4.60
N ASP A 3 -2.86 9.55 -3.87
CA ASP A 3 -3.27 9.27 -2.49
C ASP A 3 -4.68 8.65 -2.41
N HIS A 4 -5.44 8.60 -3.51
CA HIS A 4 -6.91 8.52 -3.43
C HIS A 4 -7.48 7.10 -3.33
N SER A 5 -6.81 6.07 -3.87
CA SER A 5 -7.27 4.68 -3.80
C SER A 5 -6.95 4.06 -2.43
N ASP A 6 -5.67 4.07 -2.03
CA ASP A 6 -5.19 3.43 -0.80
C ASP A 6 -5.74 4.08 0.48
N THR A 7 -5.80 5.42 0.53
CA THR A 7 -6.32 6.10 1.73
C THR A 7 -7.82 5.92 1.87
N SER A 8 -8.56 5.91 0.76
CA SER A 8 -10.02 5.69 0.77
C SER A 8 -10.35 4.24 1.14
N PHE A 9 -9.60 3.27 0.61
CA PHE A 9 -9.77 1.85 0.94
C PHE A 9 -9.45 1.57 2.41
N SER A 10 -8.34 2.14 2.92
CA SER A 10 -7.98 2.06 4.34
C SER A 10 -9.05 2.70 5.24
N ALA A 11 -9.57 3.88 4.87
CA ALA A 11 -10.65 4.52 5.61
C ALA A 11 -11.92 3.66 5.63
N ALA A 12 -12.35 3.13 4.49
CA ALA A 12 -13.53 2.28 4.38
C ALA A 12 -13.39 1.00 5.21
N THR A 13 -12.23 0.32 5.12
CA THR A 13 -11.93 -0.89 5.91
C THR A 13 -12.05 -0.62 7.40
N ASN A 14 -11.50 0.50 7.88
CA ASN A 14 -11.59 0.87 9.29
C ASN A 14 -13.01 1.25 9.72
N VAL A 15 -13.84 1.82 8.85
CA VAL A 15 -15.26 2.09 9.14
C VAL A 15 -15.98 0.76 9.39
N PHE A 16 -15.83 -0.22 8.49
CA PHE A 16 -16.46 -1.53 8.65
C PHE A 16 -15.94 -2.27 9.89
N PHE A 17 -14.65 -2.17 10.19
CA PHE A 17 -14.07 -2.73 11.41
C PHE A 17 -14.71 -2.15 12.68
N ASN A 18 -14.89 -0.83 12.75
CA ASN A 18 -15.51 -0.20 13.92
C ASN A 18 -17.00 -0.54 14.03
N LEU A 19 -17.74 -0.57 12.92
CA LEU A 19 -19.15 -1.01 12.91
C LEU A 19 -19.30 -2.48 13.33
N ALA A 20 -18.39 -3.36 12.91
CA ALA A 20 -18.42 -4.76 13.31
C ALA A 20 -18.19 -4.98 14.82
N ARG A 21 -17.60 -4.01 15.51
CA ARG A 21 -17.37 -4.03 16.96
C ARG A 21 -18.55 -3.53 17.78
N ASP A 22 -19.46 -2.77 17.17
CA ASP A 22 -20.66 -2.22 17.82
C ASP A 22 -21.90 -2.50 16.98
N ARG A 23 -22.61 -3.57 17.34
CA ARG A 23 -23.82 -4.01 16.62
C ARG A 23 -24.98 -3.03 16.74
N ALA A 24 -25.10 -2.35 17.88
CA ALA A 24 -26.19 -1.42 18.09
C ALA A 24 -25.97 -0.21 17.16
N LEU A 25 -24.74 0.30 17.10
CA LEU A 25 -24.35 1.35 16.17
C LEU A 25 -24.55 0.92 14.71
N ALA A 26 -24.11 -0.29 14.34
CA ALA A 26 -24.29 -0.82 12.99
C ALA A 26 -25.78 -0.97 12.61
N HIS A 27 -26.61 -1.48 13.51
CA HIS A 27 -28.05 -1.60 13.30
C HIS A 27 -28.73 -0.24 13.16
N ASN A 28 -28.41 0.72 14.03
CA ASN A 28 -28.96 2.07 13.96
C ASN A 28 -28.53 2.79 12.67
N LEU A 29 -27.30 2.55 12.21
CA LEU A 29 -26.82 3.09 10.95
C LEU A 29 -27.53 2.43 9.76
N GLN A 30 -27.76 1.11 9.80
CA GLN A 30 -28.51 0.40 8.77
C GLN A 30 -29.93 0.94 8.65
N GLN A 31 -30.65 1.10 9.77
CA GLN A 31 -31.99 1.72 9.77
C GLN A 31 -31.97 3.11 9.15
N ALA A 32 -31.00 3.95 9.53
CA ALA A 32 -30.85 5.28 8.98
C ALA A 32 -30.52 5.29 7.47
N LEU A 33 -29.94 4.21 6.94
CA LEU A 33 -29.68 4.02 5.51
C LEU A 33 -30.92 3.51 4.77
N ASP A 34 -31.67 2.59 5.39
CA ASP A 34 -32.90 2.01 4.82
C ASP A 34 -34.01 3.06 4.63
N ASP A 35 -34.04 4.08 5.50
CA ASP A 35 -34.99 5.19 5.43
C ASP A 35 -34.67 6.22 4.33
N VAL A 36 -33.54 6.07 3.63
CA VAL A 36 -33.07 7.07 2.65
C VAL A 36 -33.67 6.78 1.27
N PRO A 37 -34.25 7.79 0.57
CA PRO A 37 -34.92 7.57 -0.71
C PRO A 37 -34.04 6.96 -1.81
N ASP A 38 -32.75 7.33 -1.81
CA ASP A 38 -31.74 6.75 -2.69
C ASP A 38 -30.33 6.86 -2.08
N MET A 39 -29.41 6.02 -2.54
CA MET A 39 -28.00 6.04 -2.12
C MET A 39 -27.19 7.15 -2.80
N SER A 40 -27.82 8.28 -3.15
CA SER A 40 -27.09 9.42 -3.71
C SER A 40 -26.22 10.09 -2.66
N GLU A 41 -25.08 10.65 -3.08
CA GLU A 41 -24.21 11.41 -2.19
C GLU A 41 -24.96 12.54 -1.46
N HIS A 42 -25.90 13.20 -2.15
CA HIS A 42 -26.68 14.30 -1.57
C HIS A 42 -27.48 13.85 -0.36
N ASN A 43 -28.09 12.66 -0.42
CA ASN A 43 -28.90 12.12 0.66
C ASN A 43 -28.04 11.47 1.75
N LEU A 44 -27.00 10.70 1.40
CA LEU A 44 -26.08 10.10 2.37
C LEU A 44 -25.39 11.13 3.26
N ARG A 45 -25.02 12.30 2.71
CA ARG A 45 -24.43 13.41 3.48
C ARG A 45 -25.34 13.97 4.57
N LYS A 46 -26.65 13.77 4.50
CA LYS A 46 -27.61 14.25 5.50
C LYS A 46 -27.71 13.31 6.71
N ILE A 47 -27.22 12.08 6.59
CA ILE A 47 -27.27 11.10 7.67
C ILE A 47 -26.22 11.48 8.71
N VAL A 48 -26.67 12.07 9.82
CA VAL A 48 -25.81 12.59 10.89
C VAL A 48 -24.95 11.47 11.49
N LEU A 49 -25.56 10.32 11.79
CA LEU A 49 -24.87 9.17 12.37
C LEU A 49 -23.75 8.63 11.46
N LEU A 50 -24.02 8.59 10.15
CA LEU A 50 -23.06 8.11 9.15
C LEU A 50 -21.83 9.02 9.08
N ASN A 51 -22.03 10.34 9.05
CA ASN A 51 -20.93 11.30 9.11
C ASN A 51 -20.13 11.17 10.42
N ALA A 52 -20.82 10.96 11.54
CA ALA A 52 -20.20 10.81 12.85
C ALA A 52 -19.29 9.58 12.94
N VAL A 53 -19.76 8.44 12.41
CA VAL A 53 -18.96 7.20 12.31
C VAL A 53 -17.74 7.40 11.44
N ILE A 54 -17.88 8.08 10.30
CA ILE A 54 -16.77 8.37 9.38
C ILE A 54 -15.75 9.28 10.08
N TYR A 55 -16.19 10.37 10.70
CA TYR A 55 -15.27 11.31 11.37
C TYR A 55 -14.56 10.68 12.55
N GLU A 56 -15.26 9.88 13.37
CA GLU A 56 -14.63 9.20 14.49
C GLU A 56 -13.65 8.12 14.03
N THR A 57 -13.97 7.44 12.92
CA THR A 57 -13.04 6.50 12.28
C THR A 57 -11.80 7.20 11.78
N LEU A 58 -11.94 8.34 11.10
CA LEU A 58 -10.78 9.11 10.60
C LEU A 58 -9.97 9.74 11.74
N ARG A 59 -10.60 10.03 12.89
CA ARG A 59 -9.90 10.48 14.10
C ARG A 59 -9.00 9.37 14.65
N LEU A 60 -9.56 8.18 14.88
CA LEU A 60 -8.85 7.05 15.48
C LEU A 60 -7.90 6.33 14.52
N CYS A 61 -8.31 6.18 13.27
CA CYS A 61 -7.61 5.46 12.22
C CYS A 61 -7.33 6.39 11.03
N PRO A 62 -6.57 7.48 11.22
CA PRO A 62 -6.25 8.39 10.13
C PRO A 62 -5.41 7.67 9.07
N PRO A 63 -5.85 7.62 7.79
CA PRO A 63 -5.08 6.95 6.73
C PRO A 63 -3.66 7.51 6.56
N ALA A 64 -3.49 8.82 6.80
CA ALA A 64 -2.20 9.50 6.84
C ALA A 64 -1.80 9.82 8.30
N ALA A 65 -1.56 8.79 9.11
CA ALA A 65 -1.29 8.91 10.54
C ALA A 65 -0.13 9.86 10.91
N ALA A 66 0.91 9.92 10.08
CA ALA A 66 2.03 10.83 10.29
C ALA A 66 1.76 12.25 9.74
N GLY A 67 0.65 12.49 9.04
CA GLY A 67 0.38 13.73 8.32
C GLY A 67 1.25 13.91 7.06
N VAL A 68 0.87 14.87 6.22
CA VAL A 68 1.61 15.16 4.99
C VAL A 68 2.72 16.16 5.29
N GLN A 69 3.92 15.90 4.75
CA GLN A 69 5.08 16.77 4.90
C GLN A 69 4.89 18.10 4.16
N ARG A 70 5.45 19.19 4.69
CA ARG A 70 5.51 20.53 4.10
C ARG A 70 6.94 21.03 4.11
N ILE A 71 7.30 21.88 3.16
CA ILE A 71 8.60 22.56 3.18
C ILE A 71 8.34 24.04 3.49
N THR A 72 9.09 24.61 4.42
CA THR A 72 8.99 26.05 4.74
C THR A 72 9.48 26.89 3.57
N PRO A 73 8.93 28.11 3.36
CA PRO A 73 9.41 29.06 2.34
C PRO A 73 10.92 29.32 2.49
N LYS A 74 11.60 29.78 1.44
CA LYS A 74 13.06 30.00 1.46
C LYS A 74 13.50 30.97 2.57
N GLU A 75 12.66 31.95 2.86
CA GLU A 75 12.80 32.96 3.90
C GLU A 75 12.49 32.45 5.32
N GLY A 76 12.09 31.19 5.48
CA GLY A 76 11.62 30.64 6.75
C GLY A 76 10.19 31.03 7.10
N ILE A 77 9.71 30.58 8.26
CA ILE A 77 8.36 30.89 8.75
C ILE A 77 8.34 30.93 10.27
N ARG A 78 7.55 31.82 10.85
CA ARG A 78 7.31 31.87 12.30
C ARG A 78 5.99 31.18 12.64
N ILE A 79 6.03 30.16 13.48
CA ILE A 79 4.87 29.40 13.96
C ILE A 79 4.81 29.56 15.49
N GLY A 80 3.81 30.30 15.97
CA GLY A 80 3.75 30.72 17.36
C GLY A 80 4.98 31.56 17.74
N GLU A 81 5.63 31.20 18.83
CA GLU A 81 6.87 31.86 19.29
C GLU A 81 8.14 31.35 18.59
N ASN A 82 8.02 30.29 17.77
CA ASN A 82 9.17 29.62 17.17
C ASN A 82 9.38 30.05 15.71
N TYR A 83 10.59 30.49 15.39
CA TYR A 83 11.03 30.68 14.00
C TYR A 83 11.64 29.39 13.45
N ILE A 84 11.14 28.95 12.31
CA ILE A 84 11.60 27.78 11.56
C ILE A 84 12.35 28.31 10.32
N PRO A 85 13.63 27.94 10.11
CA PRO A 85 14.38 28.33 8.92
C PRO A 85 13.72 27.87 7.61
N GLY A 86 14.14 28.47 6.50
CA GLY A 86 13.59 28.12 5.19
C GLY A 86 14.07 26.79 4.64
N ASN A 87 13.31 26.19 3.71
CA ASN A 87 13.59 24.87 3.14
C ASN A 87 13.64 23.72 4.16
N VAL A 88 13.00 23.88 5.32
CA VAL A 88 12.90 22.86 6.36
C VAL A 88 11.63 22.04 6.14
N LEU A 89 11.78 20.72 6.20
CA LEU A 89 10.64 19.82 6.16
C LEU A 89 9.93 19.81 7.52
N VAL A 90 8.65 20.11 7.52
CA VAL A 90 7.77 20.16 8.69
C VAL A 90 6.64 19.16 8.49
N GLN A 91 6.30 18.44 9.54
CA GLN A 91 5.23 17.43 9.53
C GLN A 91 4.44 17.51 10.83
N ILE A 92 3.12 17.29 10.74
CA ILE A 92 2.21 17.34 11.88
C ILE A 92 1.85 15.90 12.25
N PRO A 93 2.19 15.41 13.46
CA PRO A 93 1.91 14.03 13.86
C PRO A 93 0.43 13.83 14.19
N ILE A 94 -0.38 13.61 13.15
CA ILE A 94 -1.85 13.53 13.24
C ILE A 94 -2.30 12.47 14.25
N TYR A 95 -1.70 11.28 14.21
CA TYR A 95 -2.03 10.17 15.12
C TYR A 95 -1.92 10.57 16.59
N SER A 96 -0.82 11.23 16.96
CA SER A 96 -0.56 11.66 18.33
C SER A 96 -1.51 12.78 18.76
N ILE A 97 -1.76 13.74 17.86
CA ILE A 97 -2.66 14.86 18.16
C ILE A 97 -4.10 14.37 18.33
N HIS A 98 -4.56 13.45 17.48
CA HIS A 98 -5.90 12.87 17.59
C HIS A 98 -6.10 12.01 18.84
N ARG A 99 -5.01 11.66 19.52
CA ARG A 99 -5.01 10.90 20.77
C ARG A 99 -4.62 11.71 21.99
N ASP A 100 -4.41 13.01 21.82
CA ASP A 100 -4.04 13.88 22.91
C ASP A 100 -5.27 14.20 23.76
N GLU A 101 -5.25 13.86 25.04
CA GLU A 101 -6.33 14.15 25.99
C GLU A 101 -6.64 15.63 26.12
N ARG A 102 -5.67 16.50 25.78
CA ARG A 102 -5.86 17.97 25.73
C ARG A 102 -6.68 18.43 24.54
N SER A 103 -6.94 17.55 23.57
CA SER A 103 -7.72 17.80 22.35
C SER A 103 -9.01 16.95 22.31
N PHE A 104 -8.96 15.73 22.85
CA PHE A 104 -10.05 14.77 22.82
C PHE A 104 -10.17 14.03 24.15
N GLU A 105 -11.28 14.21 24.85
CA GLU A 105 -11.56 13.41 26.06
C GLU A 105 -11.79 11.95 25.66
N ARG A 106 -11.25 11.02 26.47
CA ARG A 106 -11.25 9.56 26.21
C ARG A 106 -10.76 9.27 24.77
N PRO A 107 -9.53 9.68 24.43
CA PRO A 107 -9.07 9.74 23.05
C PRO A 107 -8.93 8.37 22.39
N GLU A 108 -8.74 7.30 23.15
CA GLU A 108 -8.58 5.95 22.59
C GLU A 108 -9.93 5.24 22.33
N GLU A 109 -11.04 5.84 22.75
CA GLU A 109 -12.36 5.24 22.60
C GLU A 109 -13.06 5.71 21.32
N PHE A 110 -13.72 4.78 20.65
CA PHE A 110 -14.52 5.06 19.46
C PHE A 110 -15.90 5.57 19.88
N LEU A 111 -16.09 6.89 19.84
CA LEU A 111 -17.31 7.57 20.29
C LEU A 111 -17.88 8.47 19.18
N PRO A 112 -18.75 7.97 18.28
CA PRO A 112 -19.41 8.80 17.27
C PRO A 112 -20.21 9.97 17.86
N GLU A 113 -20.65 9.84 19.12
CA GLU A 113 -21.32 10.90 19.89
C GLU A 113 -20.50 12.19 19.95
N ARG A 114 -19.17 12.09 19.86
CA ARG A 114 -18.23 13.21 19.78
C ARG A 114 -18.56 14.21 18.66
N TRP A 115 -19.18 13.73 17.58
CA TRP A 115 -19.55 14.52 16.41
C TRP A 115 -21.06 14.81 16.35
N THR A 116 -21.81 14.42 17.39
CA THR A 116 -23.27 14.50 17.43
C THR A 116 -23.77 14.99 18.78
N THR A 117 -24.16 14.07 19.68
CA THR A 117 -24.84 14.34 20.95
C THR A 117 -23.91 14.80 22.07
N ARG A 118 -22.60 14.57 21.92
CA ARG A 118 -21.57 14.84 22.94
C ARG A 118 -20.38 15.65 22.41
N PRO A 119 -20.60 16.85 21.83
CA PRO A 119 -19.52 17.66 21.28
C PRO A 119 -18.52 18.14 22.35
N GLU A 120 -18.91 18.15 23.63
CA GLU A 120 -18.04 18.50 24.76
C GLU A 120 -16.82 17.58 24.88
N LEU A 121 -16.89 16.35 24.34
CA LEU A 121 -15.77 15.42 24.32
C LEU A 121 -14.60 15.90 23.41
N ASN A 122 -14.80 16.95 22.61
CA ASN A 122 -13.73 17.64 21.89
C ASN A 122 -13.12 18.75 22.78
N ALA A 123 -12.43 18.35 23.84
CA ALA A 123 -11.80 19.27 24.78
C ALA A 123 -10.73 20.11 24.06
N GLY A 124 -11.04 21.36 23.69
CA GLY A 124 -10.10 22.25 23.00
C GLY A 124 -10.21 22.22 21.47
N ASN A 125 -11.30 22.78 20.95
CA ASN A 125 -11.71 22.84 19.54
C ASN A 125 -10.77 23.61 18.57
N ARG A 126 -9.45 23.73 18.86
CA ARG A 126 -8.49 24.48 18.03
C ARG A 126 -7.78 23.63 16.96
N VAL A 127 -7.76 22.32 17.12
CA VAL A 127 -7.08 21.39 16.20
C VAL A 127 -7.94 21.08 14.96
N LEU A 128 -9.26 21.06 15.10
CA LEU A 128 -10.18 20.75 14.00
C LEU A 128 -10.29 21.89 12.97
N GLU A 129 -10.24 23.15 13.42
CA GLU A 129 -10.20 24.30 12.51
C GLU A 129 -8.89 24.37 11.72
N THR A 130 -7.77 23.89 12.27
CA THR A 130 -6.49 23.82 11.56
C THR A 130 -6.47 22.69 10.53
N TRP A 131 -7.14 21.56 10.77
CA TRP A 131 -7.27 20.50 9.77
C TRP A 131 -8.17 20.92 8.60
N TRP A 132 -9.34 21.54 8.87
CA TRP A 132 -10.17 22.10 7.81
C TRP A 132 -9.50 23.25 7.07
N GLY A 133 -8.79 24.13 7.79
CA GLY A 133 -7.98 25.20 7.21
C GLY A 133 -6.84 24.69 6.31
N LEU A 134 -6.15 23.61 6.69
CA LEU A 134 -5.12 22.97 5.86
C LEU A 134 -5.73 22.25 4.65
N VAL A 135 -6.86 21.57 4.82
CA VAL A 135 -7.61 20.93 3.74
C VAL A 135 -8.18 21.95 2.75
N LEU A 136 -8.52 23.17 3.22
CA LEU A 136 -8.94 24.29 2.38
C LEU A 136 -7.75 24.97 1.68
N LEU A 137 -6.60 25.11 2.35
CA LEU A 137 -5.34 25.61 1.74
C LEU A 137 -4.76 24.66 0.69
N LEU A 138 -5.09 23.36 0.76
CA LEU A 138 -4.76 22.37 -0.26
C LEU A 138 -5.66 22.42 -1.50
N LYS A 139 -6.66 23.32 -1.56
CA LYS A 139 -7.61 23.40 -2.68
C LYS A 139 -7.31 24.58 -3.62
N LYS A 140 -6.75 24.27 -4.79
CA LYS A 140 -7.41 24.72 -6.03
C LYS A 140 -8.80 24.07 -6.04
N PRO A 141 -9.86 24.70 -6.60
CA PRO A 141 -11.28 24.34 -6.43
C PRO A 141 -11.68 23.01 -7.09
N GLN A 142 -11.02 21.92 -6.70
CA GLN A 142 -11.35 20.55 -6.99
C GLN A 142 -11.79 19.97 -5.65
N ARG A 143 -13.11 19.77 -5.56
CA ARG A 143 -13.80 19.17 -4.42
C ARG A 143 -13.03 17.92 -3.99
N ILE A 144 -12.76 17.75 -2.69
CA ILE A 144 -12.62 16.39 -2.17
C ILE A 144 -13.87 15.69 -2.67
N LYS A 145 -13.70 14.76 -3.60
CA LYS A 145 -14.82 13.97 -4.04
C LYS A 145 -15.14 13.03 -2.88
N LYS A 146 -15.94 13.52 -1.90
CA LYS A 146 -16.68 12.67 -0.99
C LYS A 146 -17.47 11.58 -1.74
N PRO A 147 -17.80 11.67 -3.07
CA PRO A 147 -18.23 10.52 -3.85
C PRO A 147 -17.46 9.23 -3.61
N ALA A 148 -16.13 9.19 -3.48
CA ALA A 148 -15.42 7.91 -3.49
C ALA A 148 -15.75 7.01 -2.28
N LEU A 149 -15.79 7.58 -1.06
CA LEU A 149 -16.20 6.85 0.15
C LEU A 149 -17.71 6.53 0.11
N TRP A 150 -18.53 7.46 -0.38
CA TRP A 150 -19.97 7.20 -0.57
C TRP A 150 -20.26 6.16 -1.64
N HIS A 151 -19.43 6.08 -2.68
CA HIS A 151 -19.51 5.12 -3.76
C HIS A 151 -19.05 3.74 -3.28
N LEU A 152 -18.00 3.65 -2.44
CA LEU A 152 -17.62 2.40 -1.77
C LEU A 152 -18.70 1.90 -0.80
N ILE A 153 -19.33 2.78 -0.03
CA ILE A 153 -20.47 2.41 0.84
C ILE A 153 -21.67 1.97 -0.01
N ARG A 154 -21.97 2.68 -1.11
CA ARG A 154 -23.00 2.31 -2.08
C ARG A 154 -22.72 0.97 -2.77
N LEU A 155 -21.48 0.71 -3.19
CA LEU A 155 -21.03 -0.53 -3.85
C LEU A 155 -20.97 -1.70 -2.87
N SER A 156 -20.79 -1.44 -1.57
CA SER A 156 -20.67 -2.52 -0.61
C SER A 156 -21.94 -3.36 -0.47
N GLY A 157 -23.15 -2.80 -0.63
CA GLY A 157 -24.38 -3.60 -0.76
C GLY A 157 -24.63 -4.67 0.32
N VAL A 158 -23.90 -4.64 1.44
CA VAL A 158 -23.87 -5.73 2.41
C VAL A 158 -24.97 -5.53 3.45
N GLU A 159 -25.94 -6.45 3.49
CA GLU A 159 -26.73 -6.71 4.70
C GLU A 159 -25.76 -7.05 5.85
N LEU A 160 -25.62 -6.14 6.83
CA LEU A 160 -24.78 -6.35 8.02
C LEU A 160 -25.41 -7.39 8.98
N LYS A 161 -25.36 -8.68 8.63
CA LYS A 161 -25.82 -9.78 9.50
C LYS A 161 -24.68 -10.29 10.39
N PHE A 162 -24.74 -10.00 11.70
CA PHE A 162 -23.73 -10.43 12.68
C PHE A 162 -24.17 -11.65 13.52
N PRO A 163 -23.43 -12.76 13.57
CA PRO A 163 -23.79 -13.95 14.36
C PRO A 163 -23.65 -13.74 15.87
N SER A 164 -24.63 -14.16 16.67
CA SER A 164 -24.75 -13.92 18.13
C SER A 164 -23.67 -14.58 19.00
N SER A 165 -22.65 -13.84 19.46
CA SER A 165 -21.96 -14.14 20.74
C SER A 165 -21.01 -13.01 21.21
N SER A 166 -20.98 -12.84 22.52
CA SER A 166 -20.37 -11.83 23.41
C SER A 166 -18.97 -11.26 23.11
N LEU A 167 -18.80 -9.96 23.41
CA LEU A 167 -17.55 -9.18 23.43
C LEU A 167 -16.95 -9.07 24.86
N PRO A 168 -15.61 -9.13 25.05
CA PRO A 168 -14.94 -8.73 26.29
C PRO A 168 -14.28 -7.33 26.21
N ARG A 169 -14.11 -6.70 27.39
CA ARG A 169 -13.47 -5.39 27.65
C ARG A 169 -11.95 -5.41 27.44
N VAL A 170 -11.36 -4.25 27.09
CA VAL A 170 -9.90 -4.06 26.85
C VAL A 170 -9.26 -3.20 27.95
N ALA A 171 -8.04 -3.56 28.34
CA ALA A 171 -7.14 -2.85 29.26
C ALA A 171 -6.11 -1.98 28.49
N THR A 172 -5.67 -0.90 29.13
CA THR A 172 -4.76 0.15 28.62
C THR A 172 -3.27 -0.17 28.83
N ALA A 173 -2.39 0.08 27.84
CA ALA A 173 -0.93 0.15 28.04
C ALA A 173 -0.19 0.96 26.95
N SER A 174 0.88 1.66 27.37
CA SER A 174 1.73 2.62 26.63
C SER A 174 2.96 1.96 25.95
N PRO A 175 3.53 2.48 24.84
CA PRO A 175 4.63 1.82 24.14
C PRO A 175 6.04 2.30 24.57
N THR A 176 6.98 1.35 24.67
CA THR A 176 8.43 1.55 24.89
C THR A 176 9.22 1.27 23.61
N ILE A 177 10.28 2.05 23.36
CA ILE A 177 11.13 2.01 22.15
C ILE A 177 11.99 0.72 22.09
N SER A 178 12.06 0.09 20.91
CA SER A 178 12.81 -1.16 20.65
C SER A 178 14.34 -1.00 20.63
N SER A 179 15.05 -1.99 21.20
CA SER A 179 16.52 -2.04 21.33
C SER A 179 17.29 -2.12 20.00
N LYS A 180 16.63 -2.49 18.89
CA LYS A 180 17.25 -2.54 17.56
C LYS A 180 17.50 -1.17 16.94
N VAL A 181 16.70 -0.17 17.30
CA VAL A 181 16.92 1.24 16.91
C VAL A 181 18.23 1.73 17.53
N LEU A 182 18.51 1.36 18.78
CA LEU A 182 19.74 1.72 19.49
C LEU A 182 20.99 1.06 18.90
N GLN A 183 20.87 -0.15 18.34
CA GLN A 183 22.00 -0.88 17.75
C GLN A 183 22.44 -0.31 16.39
N ARG A 184 21.49 0.12 15.55
CA ARG A 184 21.76 0.82 14.27
C ARG A 184 22.43 2.20 14.46
N LEU A 185 22.31 2.79 15.65
CA LEU A 185 22.91 4.09 16.01
C LEU A 185 24.41 4.02 16.37
N SER A 186 24.97 2.81 16.52
CA SER A 186 26.36 2.62 16.93
C SER A 186 27.39 3.01 15.87
N GLY A 187 27.01 3.04 14.58
CA GLY A 187 27.90 3.39 13.46
C GLY A 187 28.08 4.89 13.19
N PHE A 188 27.36 5.75 13.90
CA PHE A 188 27.45 7.20 13.70
C PHE A 188 28.53 7.85 14.60
N PRO A 189 29.23 8.88 14.11
CA PRO A 189 30.14 9.70 14.92
C PRO A 189 29.45 10.19 16.20
N LYS A 190 30.21 10.31 17.30
CA LYS A 190 29.69 10.62 18.65
C LYS A 190 28.76 11.85 18.73
N GLY A 191 28.85 12.82 17.80
CA GLY A 191 27.95 13.99 17.71
C GLY A 191 26.63 13.78 16.96
N SER A 192 26.41 12.62 16.32
CA SER A 192 25.18 12.29 15.56
C SER A 192 24.22 11.39 16.34
N ARG A 193 24.67 10.83 17.48
CA ARG A 193 23.85 9.99 18.36
C ARG A 193 22.82 10.78 19.17
N GLU A 194 23.06 12.08 19.38
CA GLU A 194 22.13 12.97 20.10
C GLU A 194 20.97 13.47 19.25
N VAL A 195 21.02 13.29 17.91
CA VAL A 195 20.07 13.91 16.97
C VAL A 195 18.77 13.10 16.78
N LEU A 196 18.75 11.80 17.10
CA LEU A 196 17.61 10.93 16.79
C LEU A 196 16.70 10.61 17.99
N ILE A 197 17.05 11.02 19.22
CA ILE A 197 16.26 10.76 20.42
C ILE A 197 15.41 11.98 20.78
N ILE A 198 14.44 12.38 19.96
CA ILE A 198 13.35 13.28 20.40
C ILE A 198 12.07 12.95 19.60
N LEU A 199 11.31 11.96 20.09
CA LEU A 199 9.88 11.83 19.82
C LEU A 199 9.18 11.61 21.16
N GLY A 200 8.81 12.71 21.80
CA GLY A 200 8.13 12.71 23.09
C GLY A 200 8.36 14.03 23.80
N THR A 201 7.28 14.80 23.94
CA THR A 201 7.14 16.00 24.78
C THR A 201 8.10 17.18 24.51
N SER A 202 7.52 18.24 23.92
CA SER A 202 7.90 19.67 24.10
C SER A 202 9.39 20.08 24.02
N VAL A 203 9.65 20.96 23.04
CA VAL A 203 10.70 22.00 23.02
C VAL A 203 12.12 21.54 22.60
N LEU A 204 12.68 22.27 21.61
CA LEU A 204 14.06 22.36 21.09
C LEU A 204 14.56 21.33 20.05
N LEU A 205 14.44 21.68 18.76
CA LEU A 205 15.34 21.20 17.68
C LEU A 205 15.59 22.34 16.66
N LYS A 206 16.77 22.98 16.69
CA LYS A 206 17.10 24.15 15.85
C LYS A 206 18.20 23.96 14.76
N PRO A 207 19.18 23.04 14.84
CA PRO A 207 20.18 22.94 13.75
C PRO A 207 20.21 21.61 12.95
N ALA A 208 19.85 20.46 13.51
CA ALA A 208 20.30 19.17 12.97
C ALA A 208 19.52 18.64 11.73
N ALA A 209 18.21 18.92 11.63
CA ALA A 209 17.39 18.44 10.51
C ALA A 209 17.79 19.06 9.16
N HIS A 210 18.30 20.29 9.16
CA HIS A 210 18.74 20.99 7.95
C HIS A 210 19.95 20.33 7.29
N TRP A 211 20.85 19.74 8.09
CA TRP A 211 22.07 19.10 7.60
C TRP A 211 21.80 17.74 6.96
N VAL A 212 20.88 16.94 7.52
CA VAL A 212 20.57 15.59 7.02
C VAL A 212 19.93 15.65 5.63
N TYR A 213 19.01 16.60 5.39
CA TYR A 213 18.32 16.69 4.09
C TYR A 213 19.14 17.41 3.01
N SER A 214 19.90 18.46 3.35
CA SER A 214 20.79 19.11 2.37
C SER A 214 21.86 18.15 1.84
N TYR A 215 22.37 17.27 2.70
CA TYR A 215 23.34 16.23 2.30
C TYR A 215 22.71 15.21 1.35
N PHE A 216 21.50 14.76 1.68
CA PHE A 216 20.73 13.81 0.89
C PHE A 216 20.48 14.31 -0.56
N PHE A 217 20.03 15.56 -0.70
CA PHE A 217 19.77 16.14 -2.02
C PHE A 217 21.05 16.38 -2.82
N ALA A 218 22.11 16.85 -2.17
CA ALA A 218 23.41 17.05 -2.83
C ALA A 218 23.96 15.73 -3.37
N ALA A 219 23.84 14.63 -2.61
CA ALA A 219 24.28 13.32 -3.04
C ALA A 219 23.50 12.82 -4.28
N LEU A 220 22.17 12.93 -4.28
CA LEU A 220 21.36 12.57 -5.45
C LEU A 220 21.70 13.42 -6.68
N GLN A 221 21.88 14.73 -6.50
CA GLN A 221 22.27 15.64 -7.58
C GLN A 221 23.63 15.27 -8.16
N GLN A 222 24.60 14.97 -7.30
CA GLN A 222 25.95 14.57 -7.71
C GLN A 222 25.92 13.26 -8.49
N ILE A 223 25.27 12.22 -7.96
CA ILE A 223 25.17 10.91 -8.62
C ILE A 223 24.49 11.06 -9.97
N THR A 224 23.34 11.75 -10.00
CA THR A 224 22.60 12.00 -11.25
C THR A 224 23.45 12.76 -12.27
N GLY A 225 24.21 13.77 -11.81
CA GLY A 225 25.06 14.55 -12.69
C GLY A 225 26.27 13.77 -13.23
N GLN A 226 26.82 12.84 -12.44
CA GLN A 226 27.86 11.92 -12.89
C GLN A 226 27.33 10.95 -13.95
N ILE A 227 26.15 10.38 -13.75
CA ILE A 227 25.54 9.42 -14.68
C ILE A 227 25.22 10.08 -16.02
N LEU A 228 24.65 11.30 -15.98
CA LEU A 228 24.19 11.99 -17.18
C LEU A 228 25.26 12.89 -17.82
N GLY A 229 26.43 13.04 -17.19
CA GLY A 229 27.50 13.91 -17.67
C GLY A 229 27.13 15.39 -17.71
N THR A 230 26.17 15.83 -16.89
CA THR A 230 25.64 17.20 -16.88
C THR A 230 25.23 17.60 -15.46
N GLN A 231 25.27 18.89 -15.13
CA GLN A 231 24.97 19.34 -13.78
C GLN A 231 23.45 19.35 -13.53
N CYS A 232 23.02 18.89 -12.35
CA CYS A 232 21.65 19.10 -11.88
C CYS A 232 21.45 20.55 -11.46
N VAL A 233 20.50 21.25 -12.09
CA VAL A 233 20.22 22.68 -11.87
C VAL A 233 19.05 22.92 -10.94
N ALA A 234 18.13 21.96 -10.80
CA ALA A 234 17.02 22.06 -9.87
C ALA A 234 16.54 20.69 -9.41
N THR A 235 16.18 20.59 -8.14
CA THR A 235 15.51 19.41 -7.57
C THR A 235 14.17 19.83 -7.01
N ASN A 236 13.10 19.16 -7.44
CA ASN A 236 11.74 19.42 -6.96
C ASN A 236 11.13 18.13 -6.44
N LYS A 237 10.48 18.17 -5.28
CA LYS A 237 9.66 17.05 -4.81
C LYS A 237 8.40 16.99 -5.68
N VAL A 238 8.21 15.89 -6.40
CA VAL A 238 7.09 15.71 -7.33
C VAL A 238 5.89 15.14 -6.58
N SER A 239 6.13 14.08 -5.83
CA SER A 239 5.11 13.40 -5.05
C SER A 239 5.75 12.66 -3.87
N GLU A 240 4.95 12.41 -2.86
CA GLU A 240 5.26 11.46 -1.80
C GLU A 240 4.00 10.65 -1.58
N GLY A 241 4.09 9.35 -1.83
CA GLY A 241 3.04 8.38 -1.54
C GLY A 241 3.32 7.66 -0.23
N MET A 242 2.48 6.68 0.10
CA MET A 242 2.64 5.86 1.29
C MET A 242 3.98 5.11 1.30
N PHE A 243 4.49 4.70 0.14
CA PHE A 243 5.68 3.83 0.04
C PHE A 243 6.91 4.50 -0.55
N ASN A 244 6.79 5.66 -1.20
CA ASN A 244 7.92 6.29 -1.90
C ASN A 244 7.91 7.81 -1.78
N LYS A 245 9.11 8.40 -1.71
CA LYS A 245 9.35 9.82 -2.02
C LYS A 245 9.90 9.92 -3.43
N VAL A 246 9.32 10.79 -4.25
CA VAL A 246 9.72 10.99 -5.65
C VAL A 246 10.18 12.43 -5.86
N PHE A 247 11.39 12.58 -6.39
CA PHE A 247 12.00 13.86 -6.72
C PHE A 247 12.27 13.93 -8.22
N SER A 248 11.92 15.05 -8.83
CA SER A 248 12.37 15.43 -10.17
C SER A 248 13.71 16.14 -10.03
N LEU A 249 14.69 15.70 -10.82
CA LEU A 249 15.97 16.37 -11.01
C LEU A 249 16.02 16.90 -12.44
N LYS A 250 16.11 18.22 -12.56
CA LYS A 250 16.28 18.92 -13.83
C LYS A 250 17.76 19.16 -14.08
N MET A 251 18.22 18.73 -15.23
CA MET A 251 19.60 18.83 -15.67
C MET A 251 19.83 20.09 -16.50
N ALA A 252 21.08 20.56 -16.58
CA ALA A 252 21.44 21.76 -17.32
C ALA A 252 21.18 21.66 -18.83
N ASP A 253 21.17 20.44 -19.38
CA ASP A 253 20.84 20.14 -20.78
C ASP A 253 19.33 20.09 -21.06
N GLY A 254 18.50 20.38 -20.05
CA GLY A 254 17.04 20.36 -20.13
C GLY A 254 16.41 18.99 -19.87
N LYS A 255 17.19 17.91 -19.71
CA LYS A 255 16.63 16.60 -19.34
C LYS A 255 16.07 16.62 -17.93
N GLU A 256 15.02 15.86 -17.71
CA GLU A 256 14.39 15.69 -16.41
C GLU A 256 14.32 14.20 -16.08
N VAL A 257 14.86 13.82 -14.91
CA VAL A 257 14.85 12.45 -14.41
C VAL A 257 14.20 12.37 -13.04
N LEU A 258 13.76 11.18 -12.64
CA LEU A 258 13.13 10.95 -11.36
C LEU A 258 14.07 10.16 -10.44
N ALA A 259 14.25 10.64 -9.21
CA ALA A 259 14.80 9.86 -8.12
C ALA A 259 13.69 9.43 -7.18
N ARG A 260 13.59 8.12 -6.97
CA ARG A 260 12.69 7.48 -6.01
C ARG A 260 13.46 6.93 -4.83
N ILE A 261 12.89 7.11 -3.65
CA ILE A 261 13.40 6.58 -2.39
C ILE A 261 12.24 5.85 -1.71
N PRO A 262 12.40 4.56 -1.38
CA PRO A 262 11.41 3.85 -0.61
C PRO A 262 11.31 4.43 0.81
N ASN A 263 10.08 4.52 1.31
CA ASN A 263 9.82 4.79 2.72
C ASN A 263 10.09 3.52 3.55
N PRO A 264 10.39 3.62 4.85
CA PRO A 264 10.66 2.45 5.71
C PRO A 264 9.52 1.41 5.76
N ASN A 265 8.29 1.81 5.45
CA ASN A 265 7.11 0.94 5.41
C ASN A 265 6.86 0.28 4.03
N ALA A 266 7.72 0.49 3.03
CA ALA A 266 7.58 -0.11 1.70
C ALA A 266 7.84 -1.63 1.67
N GLY A 267 8.45 -2.17 2.73
CA GLY A 267 8.93 -3.55 2.82
C GLY A 267 10.42 -3.56 3.13
N HIS A 268 11.08 -4.71 2.98
CA HIS A 268 12.51 -4.79 3.22
C HIS A 268 13.27 -3.96 2.16
N PRO A 269 14.06 -2.93 2.54
CA PRO A 269 14.59 -1.96 1.60
C PRO A 269 15.44 -2.57 0.47
N HIS A 270 16.32 -3.53 0.80
CA HIS A 270 17.10 -4.24 -0.20
C HIS A 270 16.24 -4.97 -1.25
N TYR A 271 15.33 -5.84 -0.81
CA TYR A 271 14.57 -6.70 -1.73
C TYR A 271 13.60 -5.91 -2.61
N VAL A 272 12.95 -4.88 -2.06
CA VAL A 272 12.00 -4.05 -2.82
C VAL A 272 12.72 -3.35 -3.97
N VAL A 273 13.84 -2.67 -3.70
CA VAL A 273 14.57 -1.93 -4.73
C VAL A 273 15.25 -2.87 -5.72
N ALA A 274 15.96 -3.90 -5.24
CA ALA A 274 16.67 -4.84 -6.12
C ALA A 274 15.71 -5.58 -7.06
N SER A 275 14.52 -5.95 -6.57
CA SER A 275 13.54 -6.66 -7.40
C SER A 275 12.87 -5.75 -8.41
N GLU A 276 12.52 -4.54 -8.01
CA GLU A 276 11.85 -3.58 -8.89
C GLU A 276 12.74 -3.20 -10.08
N VAL A 277 14.02 -2.93 -9.84
CA VAL A 277 14.95 -2.56 -10.91
C VAL A 277 15.12 -3.72 -11.90
N ALA A 278 15.31 -4.95 -11.41
CA ALA A 278 15.41 -6.13 -12.26
C ALA A 278 14.12 -6.37 -13.06
N THR A 279 12.97 -6.10 -12.46
CA THR A 279 11.65 -6.22 -13.10
C THR A 279 11.47 -5.19 -14.21
N LEU A 280 11.79 -3.91 -13.96
CA LEU A 280 11.70 -2.84 -14.96
C LEU A 280 12.59 -3.12 -16.18
N ASP A 281 13.83 -3.56 -15.94
CA ASP A 281 14.75 -3.92 -17.02
C ASP A 281 14.25 -5.15 -17.80
N PHE A 282 13.79 -6.21 -17.13
CA PHE A 282 13.22 -7.38 -17.78
C PHE A 282 12.00 -7.03 -18.64
N LEU A 283 11.09 -6.20 -18.13
CA LEU A 283 9.91 -5.74 -18.87
C LEU A 283 10.30 -5.00 -20.15
N ARG A 284 11.30 -4.12 -20.07
CA ARG A 284 11.75 -3.31 -21.19
C ARG A 284 12.56 -4.12 -22.20
N ALA A 285 13.57 -4.86 -21.73
CA ALA A 285 14.54 -5.55 -22.56
C ALA A 285 14.01 -6.89 -23.11
N SER A 286 13.21 -7.61 -22.32
CA SER A 286 12.75 -8.97 -22.65
C SER A 286 11.31 -8.98 -23.16
N LEU A 287 10.45 -8.13 -22.61
CA LEU A 287 9.03 -8.08 -22.96
C LEU A 287 8.64 -6.82 -23.73
N GLU A 288 9.55 -5.93 -24.09
CA GLU A 288 9.31 -4.63 -24.76
C GLU A 288 8.03 -3.92 -24.28
N ILE A 289 7.77 -3.99 -22.97
CA ILE A 289 6.68 -3.26 -22.32
C ILE A 289 7.20 -1.84 -22.07
N PRO A 290 6.42 -0.80 -22.43
CA PRO A 290 6.85 0.57 -22.24
C PRO A 290 6.89 0.90 -20.74
N VAL A 291 8.08 0.90 -20.16
CA VAL A 291 8.35 1.28 -18.76
C VAL A 291 9.53 2.25 -18.70
N PRO A 292 9.63 3.11 -17.67
CA PRO A 292 10.78 4.00 -17.51
C PRO A 292 12.09 3.24 -17.39
N GLN A 293 13.14 3.73 -18.06
CA GLN A 293 14.47 3.12 -17.95
C GLN A 293 15.11 3.49 -16.61
N VAL A 294 15.66 2.49 -15.91
CA VAL A 294 16.49 2.73 -14.72
C VAL A 294 17.89 3.17 -15.18
N LEU A 295 18.34 4.30 -14.63
CA LEU A 295 19.64 4.90 -14.94
C LEU A 295 20.69 4.56 -13.87
N SER A 296 20.26 4.49 -12.62
CA SER A 296 21.10 4.08 -11.49
C SER A 296 20.23 3.69 -10.31
N TRP A 297 20.75 2.88 -9.42
CA TRP A 297 20.07 2.47 -8.21
C TRP A 297 21.07 2.05 -7.15
N SER A 298 20.64 2.02 -5.90
CA SER A 298 21.40 1.44 -4.81
C SER A 298 20.45 0.77 -3.82
N SER A 299 20.91 -0.35 -3.25
CA SER A 299 20.19 -1.09 -2.21
C SER A 299 21.08 -1.28 -0.98
N SER A 300 20.51 -1.77 0.13
CA SER A 300 21.19 -1.91 1.43
C SER A 300 22.46 -2.79 1.40
N SER A 301 22.71 -3.51 0.31
CA SER A 301 23.94 -4.29 0.10
C SER A 301 25.16 -3.44 -0.28
N GLN A 302 24.97 -2.14 -0.55
CA GLN A 302 26.01 -1.23 -1.01
C GLN A 302 26.04 0.03 -0.14
N THR A 303 27.24 0.49 0.24
CA THR A 303 27.41 1.82 0.82
C THR A 303 27.24 2.85 -0.29
N ASN A 304 26.39 3.85 -0.07
CA ASN A 304 26.18 4.91 -1.05
C ASN A 304 26.13 6.30 -0.38
N PRO A 305 26.53 7.38 -1.07
CA PRO A 305 26.55 8.74 -0.51
C PRO A 305 25.18 9.28 -0.09
N VAL A 306 24.09 8.71 -0.60
CA VAL A 306 22.71 9.09 -0.30
C VAL A 306 22.28 8.55 1.08
N ALA A 307 23.01 7.55 1.62
CA ALA A 307 22.74 6.87 2.88
C ALA A 307 21.33 6.26 2.97
N ALA A 308 20.71 6.00 1.82
CA ALA A 308 19.43 5.33 1.67
C ALA A 308 19.40 4.57 0.34
N GLU A 309 18.48 3.64 0.22
CA GLU A 309 18.18 2.99 -1.05
C GLU A 309 17.51 3.98 -2.00
N TYR A 310 17.79 3.85 -3.29
CA TYR A 310 17.19 4.74 -4.29
C TYR A 310 17.13 4.08 -5.66
N ILE A 311 16.26 4.63 -6.51
CA ILE A 311 16.21 4.35 -7.94
C ILE A 311 16.16 5.69 -8.68
N ILE A 312 17.16 5.96 -9.52
CA ILE A 312 17.17 7.06 -10.48
C ILE A 312 16.74 6.49 -11.83
N MET A 313 15.70 7.04 -12.42
CA MET A 313 15.09 6.55 -13.65
C MET A 313 14.57 7.68 -14.52
N GLU A 314 14.28 7.37 -15.78
CA GLU A 314 13.60 8.29 -16.69
C GLU A 314 12.24 8.72 -16.13
N LYS A 315 11.80 9.92 -16.50
CA LYS A 315 10.42 10.33 -16.29
C LYS A 315 9.53 9.65 -17.32
N ALA A 316 8.40 9.08 -16.88
CA ALA A 316 7.38 8.55 -17.76
C ALA A 316 6.92 9.62 -18.78
N GLN A 317 6.93 9.26 -20.06
CA GLN A 317 6.57 10.16 -21.16
C GLN A 317 5.06 10.13 -21.41
N GLY A 318 4.50 11.24 -21.89
CA GLY A 318 3.07 11.35 -22.19
C GLY A 318 2.24 11.98 -21.05
N GLN A 319 0.92 11.85 -21.15
CA GLN A 319 -0.05 12.34 -20.17
C GLN A 319 -0.62 11.17 -19.36
N GLN A 320 -0.97 11.39 -18.09
CA GLN A 320 -1.64 10.37 -17.30
C GLN A 320 -3.01 10.08 -17.89
N LEU A 321 -3.37 8.80 -18.01
CA LEU A 321 -4.64 8.40 -18.59
C LEU A 321 -5.83 8.98 -17.82
N SER A 322 -5.74 9.13 -16.49
CA SER A 322 -6.77 9.75 -15.66
C SER A 322 -7.09 11.21 -16.04
N GLU A 323 -6.14 11.94 -16.64
CA GLU A 323 -6.34 13.33 -17.07
C GLU A 323 -7.11 13.44 -18.39
N VAL A 324 -7.04 12.40 -19.23
CA VAL A 324 -7.61 12.42 -20.59
C VAL A 324 -8.82 11.48 -20.74
N TRP A 325 -8.98 10.49 -19.86
CA TRP A 325 -9.98 9.42 -19.95
C TRP A 325 -11.40 9.92 -20.20
N ASP A 326 -11.83 10.91 -19.42
CA ASP A 326 -13.19 11.47 -19.50
C ASP A 326 -13.47 12.15 -20.85
N ASN A 327 -12.42 12.64 -21.52
CA ASN A 327 -12.52 13.32 -22.81
C ASN A 327 -12.34 12.37 -24.02
N MET A 328 -11.96 11.12 -23.79
CA MET A 328 -11.82 10.12 -24.86
C MET A 328 -13.19 9.66 -25.37
N SER A 329 -13.32 9.54 -26.69
CA SER A 329 -14.46 8.85 -27.31
C SER A 329 -14.46 7.36 -26.96
N GLU A 330 -15.63 6.72 -27.03
CA GLU A 330 -15.78 5.28 -26.79
C GLU A 330 -14.87 4.44 -27.71
N ALA A 331 -14.77 4.81 -28.98
CA ALA A 331 -13.87 4.15 -29.94
C ALA A 331 -12.39 4.27 -29.54
N GLN A 332 -11.97 5.40 -28.95
CA GLN A 332 -10.60 5.56 -28.43
C GLN A 332 -10.39 4.71 -27.18
N ARG A 333 -11.35 4.69 -26.24
CA ARG A 333 -11.28 3.84 -25.03
C ARG A 333 -11.16 2.37 -25.42
N PHE A 334 -11.96 1.90 -26.38
CA PHE A 334 -11.89 0.53 -26.88
C PHE A 334 -10.52 0.20 -27.49
N ARG A 335 -9.95 1.10 -28.30
CA ARG A 335 -8.60 0.92 -28.87
C ARG A 335 -7.52 0.86 -27.79
N LEU A 336 -7.58 1.74 -26.80
CA LEU A 336 -6.68 1.72 -25.66
C LEU A 336 -6.77 0.38 -24.91
N VAL A 337 -7.98 -0.10 -24.60
CA VAL A 337 -8.18 -1.40 -23.94
C VAL A 337 -7.56 -2.52 -24.76
N ARG A 338 -7.69 -2.49 -26.09
CA ARG A 338 -7.04 -3.47 -26.96
C ARG A 338 -5.50 -3.44 -26.87
N ASN A 339 -4.92 -2.25 -26.72
CA ASN A 339 -3.47 -2.09 -26.51
C ASN A 339 -3.04 -2.60 -25.12
N LEU A 340 -3.85 -2.35 -24.09
CA LEU A 340 -3.62 -2.88 -22.74
C LEU A 340 -3.66 -4.41 -22.70
N VAL A 341 -4.67 -5.02 -23.35
CA VAL A 341 -4.76 -6.48 -23.52
C VAL A 341 -3.53 -7.03 -24.24
N HIS A 342 -2.95 -6.28 -25.17
CA HIS A 342 -1.71 -6.70 -25.82
C HIS A 342 -0.53 -6.74 -24.84
N ILE A 343 -0.41 -5.77 -23.95
CA ILE A 343 0.60 -5.74 -22.88
C ILE A 343 0.38 -6.90 -21.89
N GLU A 344 -0.85 -7.10 -21.41
CA GLU A 344 -1.18 -8.21 -20.51
C GLU A 344 -0.87 -9.57 -21.14
N ARG A 345 -1.15 -9.73 -22.44
CA ARG A 345 -0.79 -10.95 -23.18
C ARG A 345 0.73 -11.19 -23.19
N ARG A 346 1.56 -10.15 -23.24
CA ARG A 346 3.02 -10.29 -23.17
C ARG A 346 3.48 -10.74 -21.78
N LEU A 347 2.89 -10.16 -20.72
CA LEU A 347 3.12 -10.58 -19.34
C LEU A 347 2.76 -12.06 -19.12
N MET A 348 1.57 -12.49 -19.59
CA MET A 348 1.10 -13.87 -19.43
C MET A 348 1.90 -14.89 -20.27
N LYS A 349 2.51 -14.46 -21.37
CA LYS A 349 3.39 -15.32 -22.18
C LYS A 349 4.74 -15.57 -21.50
N ALA A 350 5.17 -14.68 -20.60
CA ALA A 350 6.37 -14.87 -19.80
C ALA A 350 6.11 -15.90 -18.69
N LYS A 351 6.14 -17.19 -19.06
CA LYS A 351 5.91 -18.30 -18.15
C LYS A 351 7.17 -18.67 -17.39
N PHE A 352 7.14 -18.53 -16.08
CA PHE A 352 8.23 -18.92 -15.19
C PHE A 352 8.01 -20.32 -14.62
N THR A 353 9.04 -20.90 -14.02
CA THR A 353 8.96 -22.19 -13.31
C THR A 353 8.65 -22.04 -11.84
N LEU A 354 8.85 -20.85 -11.27
CA LEU A 354 8.77 -20.60 -9.83
C LEU A 354 7.95 -19.35 -9.54
N HIS A 355 7.35 -19.30 -8.36
CA HIS A 355 6.70 -18.11 -7.79
C HIS A 355 7.66 -17.37 -6.88
N GLY A 356 7.61 -16.03 -6.86
CA GLY A 356 8.54 -15.20 -6.10
C GLY A 356 8.69 -13.82 -6.74
N SER A 357 9.87 -13.21 -6.63
CA SER A 357 10.17 -11.94 -7.31
C SER A 357 11.43 -12.07 -8.17
N LEU A 358 11.52 -11.24 -9.20
CA LEU A 358 12.66 -11.22 -10.12
C LEU A 358 13.80 -10.40 -9.51
N TYR A 359 15.05 -10.83 -9.69
CA TYR A 359 16.26 -10.12 -9.26
C TYR A 359 17.35 -10.27 -10.32
N TYR A 360 18.35 -9.39 -10.32
CA TYR A 360 19.58 -9.65 -11.05
C TYR A 360 20.41 -10.73 -10.37
N ARG A 361 20.98 -11.63 -11.17
CA ARG A 361 21.91 -12.66 -10.70
C ARG A 361 23.15 -12.06 -10.05
N GLU A 362 23.65 -10.94 -10.56
CA GLU A 362 24.81 -10.25 -10.02
C GLU A 362 24.60 -9.82 -8.55
N THR A 363 23.43 -9.24 -8.25
CA THR A 363 23.13 -8.74 -6.90
C THR A 363 22.47 -9.79 -6.00
N PHE A 364 21.99 -10.89 -6.58
CA PHE A 364 21.33 -11.98 -5.85
C PHE A 364 21.77 -13.36 -6.41
N PRO A 365 23.05 -13.74 -6.29
CA PRO A 365 23.60 -14.95 -6.91
C PRO A 365 22.99 -16.27 -6.41
N GLN A 366 22.42 -16.26 -5.21
CA GLN A 366 21.70 -17.38 -4.61
C GLN A 366 20.30 -17.59 -5.20
N GLY A 367 19.81 -16.69 -6.05
CA GLY A 367 18.52 -16.85 -6.72
C GLY A 367 18.51 -18.03 -7.69
N ARG A 368 17.31 -18.57 -7.92
CA ARG A 368 17.10 -19.70 -8.84
C ARG A 368 16.89 -19.21 -10.26
N SER A 369 17.45 -19.90 -11.25
CA SER A 369 17.33 -19.50 -12.65
C SER A 369 15.88 -19.43 -13.11
N ILE A 370 15.57 -18.44 -13.94
CA ILE A 370 14.28 -18.39 -14.65
C ILE A 370 14.21 -19.51 -15.70
N ALA A 371 13.00 -19.96 -16.02
CA ALA A 371 12.75 -20.96 -17.06
C ALA A 371 13.21 -20.46 -18.44
N ALA A 372 13.41 -21.39 -19.39
CA ALA A 372 13.61 -21.02 -20.78
C ALA A 372 12.32 -20.35 -21.31
N LEU A 373 12.39 -19.04 -21.55
CA LEU A 373 11.31 -18.27 -22.14
C LEU A 373 11.45 -18.32 -23.67
N PRO A 374 10.44 -18.81 -24.42
CA PRO A 374 10.51 -18.87 -25.87
C PRO A 374 10.78 -17.49 -26.47
N GLY A 375 11.85 -17.38 -27.28
CA GLY A 375 12.24 -16.14 -27.96
C GLY A 375 13.14 -15.20 -27.14
N LEU A 376 13.51 -15.56 -25.91
CA LEU A 376 14.47 -14.81 -25.13
C LEU A 376 15.89 -15.37 -25.31
N ASP A 377 16.84 -14.49 -25.60
CA ASP A 377 18.25 -14.85 -25.70
C ASP A 377 18.77 -15.40 -24.36
N ASP A 378 19.58 -16.46 -24.42
CA ASP A 378 20.16 -17.11 -23.25
C ASP A 378 21.06 -16.16 -22.44
N ASP A 379 21.74 -15.22 -23.10
CA ASP A 379 22.56 -14.19 -22.46
C ASP A 379 21.69 -13.22 -21.67
N ILE A 380 20.55 -12.81 -22.24
CA ILE A 380 19.58 -11.94 -21.54
C ILE A 380 18.94 -12.71 -20.37
N ARG A 381 18.54 -13.96 -20.60
CA ARG A 381 17.93 -14.83 -19.58
C ARG A 381 18.86 -15.04 -18.38
N SER A 382 20.15 -15.24 -18.63
CA SER A 382 21.14 -15.55 -17.58
C SER A 382 21.30 -14.43 -16.54
N LYS A 383 20.96 -13.19 -16.92
CA LYS A 383 21.01 -11.99 -16.07
C LYS A 383 20.01 -12.04 -14.92
N TYR A 384 18.90 -12.78 -15.06
CA TYR A 384 17.81 -12.75 -14.09
C TYR A 384 17.65 -14.07 -13.32
N VAL A 385 17.20 -13.94 -12.09
CA VAL A 385 16.88 -15.05 -11.17
C VAL A 385 15.59 -14.77 -10.41
N ILE A 386 14.97 -15.82 -9.90
CA ILE A 386 13.82 -15.76 -9.02
C ILE A 386 14.30 -15.95 -7.57
N GLY A 387 13.94 -14.99 -6.73
CA GLY A 387 14.24 -14.97 -5.31
C GLY A 387 12.96 -14.92 -4.46
N PRO A 388 13.09 -14.53 -3.18
CA PRO A 388 11.95 -14.43 -2.28
C PRO A 388 10.93 -13.37 -2.73
N THR A 389 9.73 -13.41 -2.17
CA THR A 389 8.73 -12.36 -2.37
C THR A 389 9.21 -11.03 -1.77
N THR A 390 8.90 -9.91 -2.42
CA THR A 390 9.05 -8.56 -1.88
C THR A 390 7.84 -8.10 -1.08
N HIS A 391 6.78 -8.92 -1.02
CA HIS A 391 5.52 -8.52 -0.39
C HIS A 391 5.74 -8.18 1.09
N ARG A 392 5.36 -6.95 1.47
CA ARG A 392 5.66 -6.35 2.79
C ARG A 392 5.29 -7.25 3.97
N SER A 393 4.20 -8.00 3.89
CA SER A 393 3.71 -8.84 4.98
C SER A 393 4.68 -9.95 5.38
N PHE A 394 5.67 -10.28 4.55
CA PHE A 394 6.74 -11.25 4.85
C PHE A 394 7.99 -10.60 5.50
N TRP A 395 7.99 -9.27 5.63
CA TRP A 395 9.16 -8.47 6.02
C TRP A 395 8.84 -7.41 7.08
N GLU A 396 7.61 -7.35 7.62
CA GLU A 396 7.28 -6.49 8.77
C GLU A 396 8.20 -6.84 9.96
N GLU A 397 8.57 -5.86 10.80
CA GLU A 397 9.56 -6.06 11.89
C GLU A 397 9.24 -7.26 12.80
N GLU A 398 7.95 -7.49 13.06
CA GLU A 398 7.43 -8.59 13.87
C GLU A 398 7.71 -9.97 13.27
N VAL A 399 7.82 -10.06 11.94
CA VAL A 399 8.02 -11.31 11.19
C VAL A 399 9.39 -11.40 10.53
N GLU A 400 10.13 -10.30 10.41
CA GLU A 400 11.44 -10.24 9.75
C GLU A 400 12.44 -11.25 10.33
N ASN A 401 12.37 -11.45 11.65
CA ASN A 401 13.26 -12.36 12.38
C ASN A 401 12.70 -13.77 12.56
N LEU A 402 11.49 -14.03 12.05
CA LEU A 402 10.89 -15.36 12.09
C LEU A 402 11.42 -16.20 10.94
N ASP A 403 11.65 -17.47 11.23
CA ASP A 403 11.95 -18.49 10.24
C ASP A 403 10.65 -18.84 9.49
N ILE A 404 10.41 -18.11 8.41
CA ILE A 404 9.26 -18.29 7.51
C ILE A 404 9.76 -18.48 6.08
N ASN A 405 9.08 -19.35 5.34
CA ASN A 405 9.36 -19.56 3.94
C ASN A 405 8.91 -18.34 3.11
N ARG A 406 9.87 -17.60 2.55
CA ARG A 406 9.64 -16.39 1.73
C ARG A 406 9.72 -16.68 0.22
N GLY A 407 9.83 -17.94 -0.16
CA GLY A 407 10.05 -18.37 -1.54
C GLY A 407 11.53 -18.33 -1.95
N PRO A 408 11.82 -18.60 -3.24
CA PRO A 408 10.85 -18.89 -4.29
C PRO A 408 10.13 -20.23 -4.11
N TRP A 409 8.89 -20.33 -4.59
CA TRP A 409 8.06 -21.54 -4.48
C TRP A 409 7.90 -22.27 -5.80
N GLU A 410 7.74 -23.59 -5.77
CA GLU A 410 7.69 -24.45 -6.97
C GLU A 410 6.26 -24.73 -7.47
N SER A 411 5.25 -24.44 -6.65
CA SER A 411 3.86 -24.72 -6.99
C SER A 411 2.93 -23.64 -6.46
N ALA A 412 1.77 -23.50 -7.11
CA ALA A 412 0.68 -22.62 -6.65
C ALA A 412 0.25 -22.97 -5.21
N MET A 413 0.23 -24.27 -4.90
CA MET A 413 -0.01 -24.80 -3.55
C MET A 413 0.99 -24.26 -2.54
N GLY A 414 2.29 -24.35 -2.84
CA GLY A 414 3.36 -23.88 -1.96
C GLY A 414 3.31 -22.36 -1.76
N TYR A 415 3.05 -21.62 -2.85
CA TYR A 415 2.87 -20.17 -2.82
C TYR A 415 1.72 -19.74 -1.89
N LEU A 416 0.52 -20.32 -2.06
CA LEU A 416 -0.65 -19.97 -1.23
C LEU A 416 -0.51 -20.48 0.20
N SER A 417 0.05 -21.68 0.40
CA SER A 417 0.30 -22.23 1.73
C SER A 417 1.26 -21.37 2.53
N ALA A 418 2.24 -20.74 1.88
CA ALA A 418 3.21 -19.87 2.55
C ALA A 418 2.54 -18.65 3.22
N VAL A 419 1.45 -18.13 2.66
CA VAL A 419 0.67 -17.04 3.25
C VAL A 419 0.04 -17.49 4.57
N ALA A 420 -0.62 -18.65 4.59
CA ALA A 420 -1.23 -19.19 5.81
C ALA A 420 -0.18 -19.62 6.84
N ASN A 421 0.88 -20.30 6.41
CA ASN A 421 1.97 -20.75 7.29
C ASN A 421 2.68 -19.57 7.95
N ARG A 422 2.93 -18.48 7.22
CA ARG A 422 3.46 -17.24 7.79
C ARG A 422 2.56 -16.75 8.94
N GLU A 423 1.25 -16.67 8.72
CA GLU A 423 0.32 -16.20 9.75
C GLU A 423 0.28 -17.16 10.96
N ILE A 424 0.31 -18.47 10.74
CA ILE A 424 0.41 -19.45 11.83
C ILE A 424 1.67 -19.22 12.67
N VAL A 425 2.83 -19.08 12.02
CA VAL A 425 4.11 -18.82 12.70
C VAL A 425 4.04 -17.50 13.45
N ARG A 426 3.51 -16.43 12.83
CA ARG A 426 3.32 -15.12 13.47
C ARG A 426 2.42 -15.21 14.70
N ILE A 427 1.29 -15.93 14.64
CA ILE A 427 0.36 -16.05 15.77
C ILE A 427 0.96 -16.85 16.92
N ARG A 428 1.72 -17.91 16.60
CA ARG A 428 2.37 -18.79 17.57
C ARG A 428 3.55 -18.10 18.28
N HIS A 429 4.34 -17.31 17.55
CA HIS A 429 5.50 -16.58 18.08
C HIS A 429 5.15 -15.16 18.56
N GLY A 430 3.98 -14.65 18.17
CA GLY A 430 3.48 -13.34 18.56
C GLY A 430 3.36 -13.27 20.08
N HIS A 431 4.09 -12.33 20.68
CA HIS A 431 3.96 -12.03 22.09
C HIS A 431 2.59 -11.37 22.33
N SER A 432 1.97 -11.64 23.48
CA SER A 432 0.71 -11.02 23.92
C SER A 432 0.74 -9.48 23.99
N ASN A 433 1.87 -8.84 23.70
CA ASN A 433 2.15 -7.42 23.96
C ASN A 433 2.55 -6.61 22.70
N SER A 434 2.37 -7.11 21.47
CA SER A 434 2.65 -6.30 20.27
C SER A 434 1.50 -5.32 20.00
N ASN A 435 1.59 -4.13 20.62
CA ASN A 435 0.67 -3.00 20.47
C ASN A 435 0.72 -2.31 19.08
N HIS A 436 1.40 -2.90 18.09
CA HIS A 436 1.69 -2.28 16.79
C HIS A 436 1.15 -3.06 15.57
N THR A 437 0.25 -4.02 15.78
CA THR A 437 -0.32 -4.78 14.67
C THR A 437 -1.50 -4.05 14.00
N THR A 438 -1.46 -3.98 12.66
CA THR A 438 -2.56 -3.48 11.81
C THR A 438 -3.73 -4.46 11.70
N VAL A 439 -3.52 -5.72 12.10
CA VAL A 439 -4.57 -6.75 12.22
C VAL A 439 -4.53 -7.26 13.66
N PRO A 440 -5.62 -7.20 14.45
CA PRO A 440 -5.61 -7.69 15.81
C PRO A 440 -5.26 -9.19 15.82
N LEU A 441 -4.03 -9.53 16.19
CA LEU A 441 -3.70 -10.88 16.65
C LEU A 441 -4.75 -11.21 17.70
N GLY A 442 -5.47 -12.32 17.52
CA GLY A 442 -6.63 -12.65 18.35
C GLY A 442 -6.35 -12.33 19.82
N MET A 443 -7.07 -11.36 20.38
CA MET A 443 -6.71 -10.68 21.65
C MET A 443 -6.61 -11.62 22.87
N THR A 444 -6.98 -12.90 22.71
CA THR A 444 -6.92 -13.92 23.76
C THR A 444 -6.22 -15.19 23.25
N PRO A 445 -5.58 -15.98 24.13
CA PRO A 445 -5.01 -17.28 23.76
C PRO A 445 -6.02 -18.21 23.05
N LYS A 446 -7.29 -18.19 23.48
CA LYS A 446 -8.37 -18.94 22.84
C LYS A 446 -8.57 -18.53 21.37
N ARG A 447 -8.67 -17.21 21.09
CA ARG A 447 -8.83 -16.70 19.73
C ARG A 447 -7.62 -16.95 18.85
N ARG A 448 -6.40 -16.90 19.41
CA ARG A 448 -5.18 -17.29 18.66
C ARG A 448 -5.25 -18.75 18.23
N LYS A 449 -5.69 -19.66 19.13
CA LYS A 449 -5.87 -21.07 18.81
C LYS A 449 -6.95 -21.28 17.73
N GLU A 450 -8.10 -20.62 17.86
CA GLU A 450 -9.18 -20.67 16.86
C GLU A 450 -8.71 -20.14 15.48
N HIS A 451 -7.92 -19.07 15.46
CA HIS A 451 -7.35 -18.52 14.22
C HIS A 451 -6.35 -19.48 13.58
N VAL A 452 -5.45 -20.08 14.37
CA VAL A 452 -4.53 -21.13 13.88
C VAL A 452 -5.34 -22.32 13.32
N GLN A 453 -6.38 -22.77 14.01
CA GLN A 453 -7.25 -23.84 13.52
C GLN A 453 -7.95 -23.48 12.21
N LEU A 454 -8.37 -22.23 12.03
CA LEU A 454 -8.96 -21.76 10.77
C LEU A 454 -7.94 -21.79 9.64
N LEU A 455 -6.70 -21.36 9.89
CA LEU A 455 -5.62 -21.42 8.89
C LEU A 455 -5.22 -22.86 8.55
N GLU A 456 -5.21 -23.76 9.54
CA GLU A 456 -4.99 -25.20 9.33
C GLU A 456 -6.13 -25.83 8.50
N LYS A 457 -7.38 -25.43 8.73
CA LYS A 457 -8.52 -25.84 7.88
C LYS A 457 -8.39 -25.29 6.46
N PHE A 458 -7.98 -24.04 6.30
CA PHE A 458 -7.70 -23.47 4.98
C PHE A 458 -6.64 -24.29 4.24
N LEU A 459 -5.53 -24.64 4.91
CA LEU A 459 -4.49 -25.49 4.34
C LEU A 459 -5.01 -26.88 3.96
N ALA A 460 -5.91 -27.47 4.74
CA ALA A 460 -6.52 -28.77 4.44
C ALA A 460 -7.46 -28.71 3.22
N VAL A 461 -8.18 -27.60 3.03
CA VAL A 461 -9.12 -27.41 1.91
C VAL A 461 -8.40 -26.93 0.64
N LEU A 462 -7.24 -26.28 0.76
CA LEU A 462 -6.50 -25.68 -0.34
C LEU A 462 -6.31 -26.61 -1.57
N PRO A 463 -5.94 -27.91 -1.42
CA PRO A 463 -5.85 -28.85 -2.55
C PRO A 463 -7.13 -29.04 -3.36
N HIS A 464 -8.28 -28.80 -2.75
CA HIS A 464 -9.59 -29.05 -3.34
C HIS A 464 -10.23 -27.81 -3.96
N ILE A 465 -9.73 -26.61 -3.64
CA ILE A 465 -10.24 -25.34 -4.16
C ILE A 465 -9.34 -24.71 -5.23
N LEU A 466 -8.20 -25.32 -5.51
CA LEU A 466 -7.35 -24.89 -6.61
C LEU A 466 -8.06 -25.17 -7.95
N PRO A 467 -8.01 -24.23 -8.90
CA PRO A 467 -8.53 -24.46 -10.25
C PRO A 467 -7.69 -25.50 -11.00
N SER A 468 -8.05 -25.79 -12.26
CA SER A 468 -7.32 -26.77 -13.07
C SER A 468 -5.84 -26.42 -13.21
N ASP A 469 -4.97 -27.44 -13.24
CA ASP A 469 -3.51 -27.29 -13.30
C ASP A 469 -2.99 -26.42 -14.45
N SER A 470 -3.72 -26.36 -15.56
CA SER A 470 -3.43 -25.49 -16.70
C SER A 470 -3.31 -24.00 -16.30
N THR A 471 -3.97 -23.60 -15.21
CA THR A 471 -3.99 -22.22 -14.69
C THR A 471 -2.99 -21.97 -13.55
N HIS A 472 -2.22 -22.98 -13.14
CA HIS A 472 -1.21 -22.85 -12.08
C HIS A 472 0.11 -22.23 -12.58
N SER A 473 0.25 -22.05 -13.89
CA SER A 473 1.45 -21.49 -14.54
C SER A 473 1.89 -20.18 -13.85
N PRO A 474 3.15 -20.06 -13.38
CA PRO A 474 3.67 -18.82 -12.81
C PRO A 474 3.85 -17.73 -13.88
N VAL A 475 3.24 -16.56 -13.68
CA VAL A 475 3.31 -15.40 -14.59
C VAL A 475 3.58 -14.12 -13.80
N LEU A 476 4.16 -13.11 -14.45
CA LEU A 476 4.38 -11.80 -13.84
C LEU A 476 3.03 -11.07 -13.70
N LEU A 477 2.71 -10.58 -12.50
CA LEU A 477 1.43 -9.93 -12.21
C LEU A 477 1.63 -8.48 -11.76
N HIS A 478 1.10 -7.53 -12.55
CA HIS A 478 0.93 -6.15 -12.13
C HIS A 478 -0.31 -6.05 -11.23
N HIS A 479 -0.14 -5.72 -9.96
CA HIS A 479 -1.25 -5.78 -9.00
C HIS A 479 -2.06 -4.48 -8.91
N ASP A 480 -1.51 -3.36 -9.39
CA ASP A 480 -2.11 -2.03 -9.28
C ASP A 480 -2.23 -1.29 -10.64
N LEU A 481 -2.81 -1.96 -11.64
CA LEU A 481 -2.96 -1.40 -12.98
C LEU A 481 -4.24 -0.55 -13.06
N HIS A 482 -4.12 0.76 -12.86
CA HIS A 482 -5.21 1.73 -12.96
C HIS A 482 -4.82 2.98 -13.76
N VAL A 483 -5.80 3.85 -14.03
CA VAL A 483 -5.67 5.02 -14.92
C VAL A 483 -4.60 6.04 -14.53
N ASP A 484 -4.12 6.08 -13.28
CA ASP A 484 -3.03 7.00 -12.91
C ASP A 484 -1.64 6.40 -13.14
N ASN A 485 -1.55 5.08 -13.27
CA ASN A 485 -0.31 4.35 -13.53
C ASN A 485 -0.05 4.11 -15.02
N ILE A 486 -0.96 4.54 -15.89
CA ILE A 486 -0.86 4.43 -17.35
C ILE A 486 -0.64 5.82 -17.94
N PHE A 487 0.39 5.96 -18.76
CA PHE A 487 0.69 7.15 -19.53
C PHE A 487 0.40 6.88 -21.00
N VAL A 488 -0.19 7.88 -21.66
CA VAL A 488 -0.57 7.83 -23.07
C VAL A 488 -0.01 9.01 -23.86
N ASP A 489 0.09 8.85 -25.17
CA ASP A 489 0.55 9.91 -26.05
C ASP A 489 -0.40 11.12 -26.04
N GLY A 490 0.16 12.33 -26.05
CA GLY A 490 -0.62 13.57 -25.95
C GLY A 490 -1.39 13.92 -27.23
N HIS A 491 -1.01 13.35 -28.38
CA HIS A 491 -1.70 13.53 -29.66
C HIS A 491 -2.65 12.37 -29.96
N ASP A 492 -2.26 11.13 -29.64
CA ASP A 492 -3.11 9.94 -29.72
C ASP A 492 -3.22 9.24 -28.36
N PRO A 493 -4.27 9.54 -27.55
CA PRO A 493 -4.44 8.95 -26.23
C PRO A 493 -4.78 7.45 -26.26
N THR A 494 -4.80 6.82 -27.45
CA THR A 494 -4.91 5.36 -27.57
C THR A 494 -3.57 4.64 -27.49
N GLN A 495 -2.44 5.34 -27.68
CA GLN A 495 -1.10 4.76 -27.58
C GLN A 495 -0.58 4.85 -26.14
N ILE A 496 -0.20 3.71 -25.56
CA ILE A 496 0.41 3.66 -24.23
C ILE A 496 1.90 3.94 -24.37
N THR A 497 2.37 5.02 -23.75
CA THR A 497 3.77 5.48 -23.78
C THR A 497 4.58 5.00 -22.59
N SER A 498 3.93 4.74 -21.45
CA SER A 498 4.60 4.21 -20.26
C SER A 498 3.60 3.61 -19.26
N ILE A 499 4.00 2.58 -18.53
CA ILE A 499 3.32 2.07 -17.34
C ILE A 499 4.29 2.18 -16.16
N ILE A 500 3.81 2.73 -15.05
CA ILE A 500 4.58 2.93 -13.82
C ILE A 500 4.05 2.07 -12.67
N ASP A 501 4.72 2.16 -11.52
CA ASP A 501 4.41 1.47 -10.27
C ASP A 501 4.56 -0.07 -10.32
N TRP A 502 5.74 -0.51 -10.76
CA TRP A 502 6.13 -1.92 -10.77
C TRP A 502 6.76 -2.37 -9.45
N GLN A 503 6.68 -1.56 -8.39
CA GLN A 503 7.16 -1.93 -7.07
C GLN A 503 6.36 -3.13 -6.55
N ALA A 504 7.01 -4.09 -5.89
CA ALA A 504 6.36 -5.29 -5.33
C ALA A 504 5.58 -6.17 -6.33
N VAL A 505 5.84 -5.99 -7.63
CA VAL A 505 5.42 -6.95 -8.66
C VAL A 505 6.09 -8.29 -8.40
N HIS A 506 5.31 -9.35 -8.60
CA HIS A 506 5.73 -10.70 -8.28
C HIS A 506 5.19 -11.70 -9.29
N ILE A 507 5.82 -12.86 -9.31
CA ILE A 507 5.45 -14.01 -10.14
C ILE A 507 4.46 -14.86 -9.34
N ALA A 508 3.23 -14.96 -9.84
CA ALA A 508 2.09 -15.60 -9.18
C ALA A 508 1.40 -16.61 -10.10
N PRO A 509 0.59 -17.55 -9.57
CA PRO A 509 -0.23 -18.42 -10.41
C PRO A 509 -1.15 -17.63 -11.36
N LEU A 510 -1.25 -18.07 -12.61
CA LEU A 510 -2.03 -17.40 -13.66
C LEU A 510 -3.50 -17.13 -13.26
N PHE A 511 -4.16 -18.05 -12.54
CA PHE A 511 -5.56 -17.81 -12.13
C PHE A 511 -5.73 -16.58 -11.23
N LEU A 512 -4.69 -16.09 -10.55
CA LEU A 512 -4.76 -14.85 -9.75
C LEU A 512 -4.80 -13.57 -10.62
N THR A 513 -4.55 -13.70 -11.93
CA THR A 513 -4.73 -12.59 -12.90
C THR A 513 -6.18 -12.35 -13.25
N ALA A 514 -7.08 -13.30 -12.97
CA ALA A 514 -8.51 -13.19 -13.27
C ALA A 514 -9.18 -12.19 -12.30
N LYS A 515 -9.04 -10.91 -12.61
CA LYS A 515 -9.66 -9.79 -11.92
C LYS A 515 -10.50 -8.99 -12.90
N PHE A 516 -11.61 -8.46 -12.44
CA PHE A 516 -12.30 -7.41 -13.18
C PHE A 516 -11.44 -6.14 -13.13
N PRO A 517 -11.04 -5.56 -14.29
CA PRO A 517 -10.29 -4.32 -14.28
C PRO A 517 -11.12 -3.23 -13.60
N SER A 518 -10.50 -2.47 -12.69
CA SER A 518 -11.18 -1.44 -11.88
C SER A 518 -11.81 -0.30 -12.70
N ILE A 519 -11.45 -0.20 -13.98
CA ILE A 519 -12.00 0.77 -14.93
C ILE A 519 -13.39 0.37 -15.48
N PHE A 520 -13.83 -0.87 -15.27
CA PHE A 520 -15.14 -1.35 -15.70
C PHE A 520 -16.06 -1.59 -14.51
N ASN A 521 -17.18 -0.87 -14.46
CA ASN A 521 -18.32 -1.27 -13.63
C ASN A 521 -19.00 -2.44 -14.34
N CYS A 522 -18.92 -3.63 -13.75
CA CYS A 522 -19.67 -4.78 -14.22
C CYS A 522 -21.05 -4.72 -13.59
N ASP A 523 -22.04 -4.24 -14.36
CA ASP A 523 -23.47 -4.27 -13.97
C ASP A 523 -24.10 -5.66 -14.23
N ASP A 524 -23.30 -6.69 -14.55
CA ASP A 524 -23.80 -8.05 -14.79
C ASP A 524 -24.34 -8.69 -13.51
N ASP A 525 -25.26 -9.67 -13.69
CA ASP A 525 -25.86 -10.54 -12.66
C ASP A 525 -24.84 -11.49 -11.97
N TYR A 526 -23.57 -11.11 -11.93
CA TYR A 526 -22.53 -11.88 -11.26
C TYR A 526 -22.75 -11.82 -9.74
N ILE A 527 -22.98 -12.97 -9.12
CA ILE A 527 -23.15 -13.07 -7.67
C ILE A 527 -21.80 -12.81 -7.01
N TRP A 528 -21.62 -11.61 -6.46
CA TRP A 528 -20.44 -11.23 -5.70
C TRP A 528 -20.38 -11.99 -4.37
N GLY A 529 -19.21 -12.55 -4.05
CA GLY A 529 -18.93 -13.16 -2.75
C GLY A 529 -18.74 -14.68 -2.79
N ALA A 530 -18.55 -15.27 -1.61
CA ALA A 530 -18.40 -16.72 -1.47
C ALA A 530 -19.77 -17.39 -1.65
N LEU A 531 -19.94 -18.13 -2.75
CA LEU A 531 -21.07 -19.06 -2.87
C LEU A 531 -20.87 -20.17 -1.85
N GLN A 532 -21.83 -20.33 -0.92
CA GLN A 532 -21.79 -21.42 0.02
C GLN A 532 -21.98 -22.73 -0.76
N PRO A 533 -20.99 -23.65 -0.75
CA PRO A 533 -21.15 -24.93 -1.42
C PRO A 533 -22.34 -25.65 -0.80
N LYS A 534 -23.22 -26.17 -1.65
CA LYS A 534 -24.37 -26.99 -1.25
C LYS A 534 -24.01 -28.44 -1.54
N LEU A 535 -24.36 -29.33 -0.62
CA LEU A 535 -24.30 -30.76 -0.90
C LEU A 535 -25.14 -31.06 -2.16
N PRO A 536 -24.76 -32.08 -2.95
CA PRO A 536 -25.56 -32.52 -4.08
C PRO A 536 -27.01 -32.80 -3.63
N THR A 537 -27.99 -32.45 -4.46
CA THR A 537 -29.41 -32.69 -4.15
C THR A 537 -29.75 -34.17 -3.92
N ALA A 538 -28.87 -35.08 -4.32
CA ALA A 538 -28.97 -36.53 -4.12
C ALA A 538 -27.98 -37.07 -3.07
N PHE A 539 -27.43 -36.23 -2.18
CA PHE A 539 -26.41 -36.63 -1.21
C PHE A 539 -26.81 -37.87 -0.41
N ASP A 540 -28.07 -37.98 0.02
CA ASP A 540 -28.55 -39.10 0.84
C ASP A 540 -28.49 -40.47 0.13
N VAL A 541 -28.49 -40.49 -1.20
CA VAL A 541 -28.43 -41.71 -2.02
C VAL A 541 -27.04 -42.00 -2.59
N LEU A 542 -26.05 -41.15 -2.32
CA LEU A 542 -24.65 -41.40 -2.69
C LEU A 542 -24.06 -42.56 -1.88
N SER A 543 -23.09 -43.26 -2.47
CA SER A 543 -22.32 -44.28 -1.76
C SER A 543 -21.51 -43.66 -0.61
N THR A 544 -21.07 -44.47 0.35
CA THR A 544 -20.27 -43.99 1.49
C THR A 544 -18.97 -43.30 1.05
N ILE A 545 -18.42 -43.70 -0.10
CA ILE A 545 -17.21 -43.09 -0.68
C ILE A 545 -17.55 -41.71 -1.25
N GLU A 546 -18.60 -41.62 -2.08
CA GLU A 546 -19.04 -40.37 -2.70
C GLU A 546 -19.58 -39.36 -1.66
N LYS A 547 -20.23 -39.82 -0.59
CA LYS A 547 -20.62 -38.97 0.54
C LYS A 547 -19.41 -38.35 1.22
N LYS A 548 -18.36 -39.14 1.42
CA LYS A 548 -17.10 -38.69 2.04
C LYS A 548 -16.28 -37.77 1.12
N GLU A 549 -16.49 -37.84 -0.18
CA GLU A 549 -15.89 -36.91 -1.17
C GLU A 549 -16.69 -35.60 -1.30
N ALA A 550 -18.00 -35.62 -1.02
CA ALA A 550 -18.88 -34.46 -1.08
C ALA A 550 -18.94 -33.64 0.23
N GLU A 551 -18.60 -34.26 1.38
CA GLU A 551 -18.35 -33.61 2.68
C GLU A 551 -16.95 -33.01 2.78
#